data_AF-A0A1E3I033-F1
#
_entry.id   AF-A0A1E3I033-F1
#
_cell.length_a   1.000
_cell.length_b   1.000
_cell.length_c   1.000
_cell.angle_alpha   90.00
_cell.angle_beta   90.00
_cell.angle_gamma   90.00
#
_symmetry.space_group_name_H-M   'P 1'
#
loop_
_entity.id
_entity.type
_entity.pdbx_description
1 polymer ?
#
loop_
_entity_poly.entity_id
_entity_poly.type
_entity_poly.pdbx_seq_one_letter_code
_entity_poly.pdbx_strand_id
1 'polypeptide(L)'
;MTLYYSICFALLMAELGLFCTIVCPMPFALRKKMFHFLSENPIVAKVQYGLKITFIFVAVLFVDALQRMVRIAQEGATAKMKSDISDVRAETNYAARRFYAQRNLYLTGATLFLSLLLARVFYIILDFITVQESYTALQAKTAKGSGASGEETEKLRLRVQELEAKERDFETLKKQANQQNTEYGRLADEHNKATGAVSNKRVD
;
A
#
# COMPACT_ATOMS: atom_id res chain seq x y z
N MET A 1 -24.44 -15.24 36.04
CA MET A 1 -23.20 -14.45 35.95
C MET A 1 -23.50 -13.03 36.36
N THR A 2 -22.59 -12.38 37.06
CA THR A 2 -22.77 -10.95 37.37
C THR A 2 -22.82 -10.13 36.08
N LEU A 3 -23.69 -9.11 36.07
CA LEU A 3 -24.06 -8.31 34.89
C LEU A 3 -22.86 -7.82 34.06
N TYR A 4 -21.78 -7.42 34.75
CA TYR A 4 -20.56 -6.91 34.14
C TYR A 4 -19.79 -7.96 33.29
N TYR A 5 -19.77 -9.24 33.68
CA TYR A 5 -19.12 -10.27 32.85
C TYR A 5 -19.95 -10.64 31.61
N SER A 6 -21.27 -10.51 31.68
CA SER A 6 -22.13 -10.67 30.51
C SER A 6 -21.89 -9.56 29.48
N ILE A 7 -21.67 -8.32 29.94
CA ILE A 7 -21.27 -7.20 29.07
C ILE A 7 -19.90 -7.46 28.44
N CYS A 8 -18.93 -7.94 29.21
CA CYS A 8 -17.61 -8.32 28.69
C CYS A 8 -17.71 -9.44 27.63
N PHE A 9 -18.56 -10.44 27.86
CA PHE A 9 -18.79 -11.50 26.88
C PHE A 9 -19.44 -10.96 25.60
N ALA A 10 -20.42 -10.06 25.71
CA ALA A 10 -21.03 -9.42 24.55
C ALA A 10 -20.01 -8.57 23.76
N LEU A 11 -19.15 -7.83 24.46
CA LEU A 11 -18.03 -7.10 23.85
C LEU A 11 -17.09 -8.05 23.11
N LEU A 12 -16.69 -9.16 23.72
CA LEU A 12 -15.83 -10.17 23.08
C LEU A 12 -16.48 -10.75 21.82
N MET A 13 -17.77 -11.09 21.86
CA MET A 13 -18.48 -11.59 20.68
C MET A 13 -18.59 -10.53 19.58
N ALA A 14 -18.79 -9.26 19.93
CA ALA A 14 -18.80 -8.15 18.99
C ALA A 14 -17.42 -7.91 18.35
N GLU A 15 -16.35 -7.92 19.16
CA GLU A 15 -14.97 -7.80 18.68
C GLU A 15 -14.59 -8.97 17.78
N LEU A 16 -15.01 -10.19 18.12
CA LEU A 16 -14.76 -11.37 17.29
C LEU A 16 -15.50 -11.27 15.95
N GLY A 17 -16.76 -10.84 15.96
CA GLY A 17 -17.54 -10.60 14.74
C GLY A 17 -16.91 -9.53 13.85
N LEU A 18 -16.47 -8.41 14.44
CA LEU A 18 -15.78 -7.33 13.75
C LEU A 18 -14.44 -7.79 13.18
N PHE A 19 -13.63 -8.50 13.98
CA PHE A 19 -12.36 -9.06 13.56
C PHE A 19 -12.53 -10.02 12.39
N CYS A 20 -13.45 -10.98 12.48
CA CYS A 20 -13.74 -11.91 11.40
C CYS A 20 -14.21 -11.19 10.13
N THR A 21 -15.03 -10.15 10.26
CA THR A 21 -15.52 -9.35 9.13
C THR A 21 -14.38 -8.59 8.44
N ILE A 22 -13.45 -8.01 9.20
CA ILE A 22 -12.31 -7.25 8.70
C ILE A 22 -11.25 -8.18 8.07
N VAL A 23 -10.97 -9.32 8.71
CA VAL A 23 -9.97 -10.30 8.25
C VAL A 23 -10.46 -11.12 7.05
N CYS A 24 -11.78 -11.30 6.90
CA CYS A 24 -12.37 -12.05 5.80
C CYS A 24 -11.73 -11.63 4.46
N PRO A 25 -11.26 -12.60 3.64
CA PRO A 25 -10.65 -12.34 2.36
C PRO A 25 -11.71 -11.79 1.38
N MET A 26 -12.02 -10.50 1.48
CA MET A 26 -12.88 -9.83 0.51
C MET A 26 -12.12 -9.53 -0.78
N PRO A 27 -12.74 -9.71 -1.95
CA PRO A 27 -12.15 -9.36 -3.22
C PRO A 27 -11.85 -7.86 -3.29
N PHE A 28 -10.74 -7.53 -3.95
CA PHE A 28 -10.13 -6.19 -3.97
C PHE A 28 -11.10 -5.05 -4.30
N ALA A 29 -12.04 -5.27 -5.23
CA ALA A 29 -13.04 -4.28 -5.60
C ALA A 29 -14.01 -3.93 -4.45
N LEU A 30 -14.40 -4.93 -3.64
CA LEU A 30 -15.26 -4.73 -2.47
C LEU A 30 -14.50 -4.09 -1.32
N ARG A 31 -13.23 -4.48 -1.09
CA ARG A 31 -12.38 -3.80 -0.09
C ARG A 31 -12.19 -2.33 -0.42
N LYS A 32 -11.89 -2.01 -1.69
CA LYS A 32 -11.75 -0.63 -2.15
C LYS A 32 -13.05 0.16 -1.98
N LYS A 33 -14.21 -0.38 -2.39
CA LYS A 33 -15.50 0.32 -2.20
C LYS A 33 -15.85 0.50 -0.72
N MET A 34 -15.74 -0.55 0.09
CA MET A 34 -16.05 -0.50 1.52
C MET A 34 -15.16 0.52 2.24
N PHE A 35 -13.85 0.52 1.98
CA PHE A 35 -12.92 1.42 2.65
C PHE A 35 -12.84 2.81 2.04
N HIS A 36 -13.09 3.02 0.74
CA HIS A 36 -13.23 4.37 0.19
C HIS A 36 -14.48 5.05 0.76
N PHE A 37 -15.58 4.29 0.88
CA PHE A 37 -16.79 4.76 1.57
C PHE A 37 -16.59 4.97 3.07
N LEU A 38 -15.68 4.21 3.69
CA LEU A 38 -15.30 4.39 5.10
C LEU A 38 -14.31 5.56 5.31
N SER A 39 -13.39 5.78 4.36
CA SER A 39 -12.26 6.72 4.39
C SER A 39 -12.65 8.15 3.95
N GLU A 40 -13.55 8.30 2.98
CA GLU A 40 -14.17 9.62 2.69
C GLU A 40 -15.06 10.10 3.84
N ASN A 41 -15.56 9.17 4.65
CA ASN A 41 -16.42 9.50 5.76
C ASN A 41 -15.54 9.76 7.01
N PRO A 42 -15.77 10.81 7.81
CA PRO A 42 -15.10 11.06 9.10
C PRO A 42 -15.23 9.91 10.13
N ILE A 43 -15.82 8.80 9.74
CA ILE A 43 -16.02 7.57 10.49
C ILE A 43 -14.69 6.86 10.77
N VAL A 44 -13.69 6.83 9.88
CA VAL A 44 -12.41 6.14 10.18
C VAL A 44 -11.70 6.74 11.40
N ALA A 45 -11.65 8.06 11.51
CA ALA A 45 -11.12 8.73 12.70
C ALA A 45 -11.94 8.36 13.94
N LYS A 46 -13.27 8.39 13.85
CA LYS A 46 -14.18 8.01 14.95
C LYS A 46 -14.04 6.54 15.35
N VAL A 47 -13.80 5.63 14.40
CA VAL A 47 -13.56 4.20 14.64
C VAL A 47 -12.25 4.00 15.38
N GLN A 48 -11.19 4.74 15.01
CA GLN A 48 -9.92 4.72 15.73
C GLN A 48 -10.08 5.22 17.17
N TYR A 49 -10.84 6.30 17.39
CA TYR A 49 -11.17 6.78 18.74
C TYR A 49 -12.02 5.75 19.51
N GLY A 50 -13.02 5.16 18.87
CA GLY A 50 -13.86 4.10 19.45
C GLY A 50 -13.04 2.89 19.88
N LEU A 51 -12.11 2.43 19.04
CA LEU A 51 -11.19 1.34 19.35
C LEU A 51 -10.31 1.65 20.56
N LYS A 52 -9.77 2.88 20.66
CA LYS A 52 -8.97 3.31 21.81
C LYS A 52 -9.81 3.35 23.10
N ILE A 53 -11.05 3.84 23.02
CA ILE A 53 -11.96 3.90 24.18
C ILE A 53 -12.32 2.50 24.66
N THR A 54 -12.70 1.61 23.74
CA THR A 54 -13.00 0.20 24.06
C THR A 54 -11.79 -0.48 24.69
N PHE A 55 -10.58 -0.25 24.17
CA PHE A 55 -9.36 -0.79 24.74
C PHE A 55 -9.14 -0.36 26.20
N ILE A 56 -9.30 0.94 26.51
CA ILE A 56 -9.15 1.45 27.88
C ILE A 56 -10.20 0.80 28.80
N PHE A 57 -11.44 0.69 28.34
CA PHE A 57 -12.52 0.08 29.12
C PHE A 57 -12.24 -1.40 29.43
N VAL A 58 -11.81 -2.18 28.44
CA VAL A 58 -11.46 -3.59 28.61
C VAL A 58 -10.21 -3.74 29.50
N ALA A 59 -9.24 -2.84 29.38
CA ALA A 59 -8.05 -2.83 30.24
C ALA A 59 -8.40 -2.59 31.72
N VAL A 60 -9.32 -1.66 32.02
CA VAL A 60 -9.79 -1.42 33.38
C VAL A 60 -10.50 -2.67 33.94
N LEU A 61 -11.38 -3.30 33.15
CA LEU A 61 -12.06 -4.53 33.57
C LEU A 61 -11.10 -5.70 33.78
N PHE A 62 -10.04 -5.79 32.98
CA PHE A 62 -8.99 -6.78 33.14
C PHE A 62 -8.20 -6.57 34.43
N VAL A 63 -7.83 -5.31 34.76
CA VAL A 63 -7.15 -4.99 36.01
C VAL A 63 -8.04 -5.29 37.22
N ASP A 64 -9.34 -4.97 37.17
CA ASP A 64 -10.30 -5.34 38.23
C ASP A 64 -10.37 -6.86 38.41
N ALA A 65 -10.49 -7.62 37.32
CA ALA A 65 -10.52 -9.09 37.35
C ALA A 65 -9.21 -9.68 37.90
N LEU A 66 -8.05 -9.11 37.54
CA LEU A 66 -6.75 -9.48 38.08
C LEU A 66 -6.66 -9.22 39.58
N GLN A 67 -7.02 -8.01 40.04
CA GLN A 67 -7.00 -7.64 41.45
C GLN A 67 -7.91 -8.57 42.28
N ARG A 68 -9.12 -8.87 41.78
CA ARG A 68 -10.03 -9.82 42.40
C ARG A 68 -9.43 -11.23 42.47
N MET A 69 -8.80 -11.71 41.39
CA MET A 69 -8.18 -13.03 41.36
C MET A 69 -6.99 -13.13 42.32
N VAL A 70 -6.12 -12.12 42.36
CA VAL A 70 -4.97 -12.05 43.27
C VAL A 70 -5.46 -12.02 44.73
N ARG A 71 -6.46 -11.20 45.03
CA ARG A 71 -7.06 -11.16 46.37
C ARG A 71 -7.61 -12.52 46.81
N ILE A 72 -8.37 -13.19 45.95
CA ILE A 72 -8.89 -14.53 46.26
C ILE A 72 -7.73 -15.52 46.45
N ALA A 73 -6.69 -15.48 45.62
CA ALA A 73 -5.52 -16.34 45.78
C ALA A 73 -4.79 -16.11 47.11
N GLN A 74 -4.66 -14.86 47.56
CA GLN A 74 -4.08 -14.50 48.86
C GLN A 74 -4.95 -14.98 50.03
N GLU A 75 -6.27 -14.78 49.97
CA GLU A 75 -7.23 -15.29 50.97
C GLU A 75 -7.06 -16.80 51.14
N GLY A 76 -6.90 -17.55 50.04
CA GLY A 76 -6.62 -18.99 50.08
C GLY A 76 -5.27 -19.37 50.67
N ALA A 77 -4.20 -18.62 50.36
CA ALA A 77 -2.88 -18.87 50.92
C ALA A 77 -2.88 -18.64 52.45
N THR A 78 -3.52 -17.56 52.91
CA THR A 78 -3.66 -17.29 54.35
C THR A 78 -4.54 -18.30 55.07
N ALA A 79 -5.64 -18.77 54.45
CA ALA A 79 -6.49 -19.81 55.03
C ALA A 79 -5.73 -21.13 55.20
N LYS A 80 -4.89 -21.49 54.21
CA LYS A 80 -4.05 -22.70 54.27
C LYS A 80 -2.94 -22.63 55.32
N MET A 81 -2.51 -21.43 55.69
CA MET A 81 -1.47 -21.19 56.70
C MET A 81 -2.03 -21.13 58.13
N LYS A 82 -3.34 -20.85 58.29
CA LYS A 82 -3.99 -20.61 59.59
C LYS A 82 -4.90 -21.76 60.07
N SER A 83 -5.18 -22.74 59.21
CA SER A 83 -6.17 -23.79 59.46
C SER A 83 -5.52 -25.13 59.81
N ASP A 84 -5.45 -25.45 61.11
CA ASP A 84 -5.10 -26.79 61.64
C ASP A 84 -6.34 -27.73 61.67
N ILE A 85 -7.54 -27.21 61.40
CA ILE A 85 -8.80 -27.97 61.29
C ILE A 85 -9.51 -27.51 60.00
N SER A 86 -9.26 -28.19 58.89
CA SER A 86 -9.82 -27.85 57.57
C SER A 86 -11.32 -28.19 57.51
N ASP A 87 -12.18 -27.18 57.63
CA ASP A 87 -13.61 -27.31 57.34
C ASP A 87 -13.81 -27.54 55.83
N VAL A 88 -14.21 -28.75 55.45
CA VAL A 88 -14.44 -29.18 54.05
C VAL A 88 -15.39 -28.24 53.32
N ARG A 89 -16.33 -27.60 54.05
CA ARG A 89 -17.26 -26.60 53.50
C ARG A 89 -16.55 -25.30 53.11
N ALA A 90 -15.54 -24.87 53.86
CA ALA A 90 -14.76 -23.68 53.56
C ALA A 90 -13.85 -23.91 52.34
N GLU A 91 -13.23 -25.08 52.24
CA GLU A 91 -12.39 -25.44 51.09
C GLU A 91 -13.18 -25.52 49.78
N THR A 92 -14.37 -26.13 49.82
CA THR A 92 -15.24 -26.25 48.64
C THR A 92 -15.71 -24.88 48.15
N ASN A 93 -16.07 -23.97 49.07
CA ASN A 93 -16.46 -22.60 48.73
C ASN A 93 -15.29 -21.77 48.17
N TYR A 94 -14.08 -21.96 48.71
CA TYR A 94 -12.87 -21.31 48.20
C TYR A 94 -12.53 -21.78 46.78
N ALA A 95 -12.55 -23.09 46.54
CA ALA A 95 -12.31 -23.67 45.22
C ALA A 95 -13.28 -23.09 44.18
N ALA A 96 -14.58 -23.06 44.50
CA ALA A 96 -15.60 -22.46 43.63
C ALA A 96 -15.30 -20.99 43.30
N ARG A 97 -15.00 -20.15 44.30
CA ARG A 97 -14.65 -18.73 44.09
C ARG A 97 -13.42 -18.56 43.21
N ARG A 98 -12.41 -19.41 43.37
CA ARG A 98 -11.20 -19.41 42.54
C ARG A 98 -11.50 -19.76 41.09
N PHE A 99 -12.31 -20.77 40.83
CA PHE A 99 -12.73 -21.13 39.46
C PHE A 99 -13.50 -20.00 38.78
N TYR A 100 -14.40 -19.34 39.50
CA TYR A 100 -15.10 -18.18 38.96
C TYR A 100 -14.15 -17.03 38.62
N ALA A 101 -13.23 -16.69 39.53
CA ALA A 101 -12.25 -15.63 39.28
C ALA A 101 -11.31 -15.95 38.10
N GLN A 102 -10.86 -17.20 37.97
CA GLN A 102 -10.01 -17.65 36.87
C GLN A 102 -10.71 -17.52 35.51
N ARG A 103 -11.93 -18.05 35.37
CA ARG A 103 -12.67 -17.97 34.10
C ARG A 103 -12.93 -16.51 33.70
N ASN A 104 -13.29 -15.69 34.68
CA ASN A 104 -13.57 -14.28 34.44
C ASN A 104 -12.31 -13.51 34.03
N LEU A 105 -11.15 -13.82 34.64
CA LEU A 105 -9.87 -13.28 34.20
C LEU A 105 -9.57 -13.69 32.75
N TYR A 106 -9.71 -14.97 32.41
CA TYR A 106 -9.48 -15.43 31.03
C TYR A 106 -10.41 -14.77 30.02
N LEU A 107 -11.69 -14.58 30.37
CA LEU A 107 -12.65 -13.87 29.53
C LEU A 107 -12.20 -12.43 29.26
N THR A 108 -11.85 -11.68 30.31
CA THR A 108 -11.37 -10.29 30.18
C THR A 108 -10.03 -10.20 29.45
N GLY A 109 -9.13 -11.16 29.68
CA GLY A 109 -7.81 -11.22 29.04
C GLY A 109 -7.90 -11.56 27.55
N ALA A 110 -8.78 -12.49 27.17
CA ALA A 110 -9.04 -12.82 25.78
C ALA A 110 -9.65 -11.63 25.03
N THR A 111 -10.55 -10.89 25.68
CA THR A 111 -11.14 -9.65 25.13
C THR A 111 -10.02 -8.63 24.89
N LEU A 112 -9.19 -8.35 25.89
CA LEU A 112 -8.08 -7.39 25.78
C LEU A 112 -7.09 -7.75 24.65
N PHE A 113 -6.73 -9.03 24.55
CA PHE A 113 -5.88 -9.53 23.50
C PHE A 113 -6.49 -9.33 22.11
N LEU A 114 -7.78 -9.64 21.97
CA LEU A 114 -8.53 -9.47 20.73
C LEU A 114 -8.65 -7.98 20.36
N SER A 115 -8.91 -7.09 21.31
CA SER A 115 -8.92 -5.64 21.07
C SER A 115 -7.59 -5.14 20.51
N LEU A 116 -6.46 -5.63 21.03
CA LEU A 116 -5.12 -5.26 20.57
C LEU A 116 -4.85 -5.78 19.14
N LEU A 117 -5.21 -7.04 18.88
CA LEU A 117 -5.13 -7.61 17.53
C LEU A 117 -5.97 -6.82 16.54
N LEU A 118 -7.21 -6.46 16.91
CA LEU A 118 -8.11 -5.70 16.05
C LEU A 118 -7.53 -4.34 15.70
N ALA A 119 -6.99 -3.63 16.69
CA ALA A 119 -6.31 -2.35 16.47
C ALA A 119 -5.14 -2.51 15.48
N ARG A 120 -4.28 -3.53 15.66
CA ARG A 120 -3.14 -3.75 14.77
C ARG A 120 -3.55 -4.15 13.35
N VAL A 121 -4.50 -5.06 13.22
CA VAL A 121 -5.01 -5.53 11.92
C VAL A 121 -5.67 -4.40 11.15
N PHE A 122 -6.41 -3.52 11.83
CA PHE A 122 -7.01 -2.34 11.20
C PHE A 122 -5.96 -1.44 10.52
N TYR A 123 -4.85 -1.13 11.20
CA TYR A 123 -3.76 -0.34 10.59
C TYR A 123 -3.08 -1.07 9.44
N ILE A 124 -2.79 -2.37 9.59
CA ILE A 124 -2.16 -3.16 8.53
C ILE A 124 -3.02 -3.14 7.26
N ILE A 125 -4.34 -3.23 7.41
CA ILE A 125 -5.26 -3.21 6.27
C ILE A 125 -5.31 -1.82 5.63
N LEU A 126 -5.30 -0.74 6.42
CA LEU A 126 -5.20 0.61 5.90
C LEU A 126 -3.91 0.79 5.08
N ASP A 127 -2.76 0.45 5.68
CA ASP A 127 -1.46 0.54 5.00
C ASP A 127 -1.46 -0.28 3.71
N PHE A 128 -1.96 -1.51 3.76
CA PHE A 128 -2.08 -2.40 2.60
C PHE A 128 -2.88 -1.76 1.45
N ILE A 129 -4.00 -1.10 1.76
CA ILE A 129 -4.82 -0.41 0.75
C ILE A 129 -4.06 0.78 0.14
N THR A 130 -3.46 1.65 0.96
CA THR A 130 -2.66 2.79 0.46
C THR A 130 -1.51 2.35 -0.44
N VAL A 131 -0.80 1.30 -0.03
CA VAL A 131 0.27 0.70 -0.83
C VAL A 131 -0.29 0.18 -2.15
N GLN A 132 -1.43 -0.51 -2.14
CA GLN A 132 -2.00 -1.03 -3.37
C GLN A 132 -2.56 0.07 -4.29
N GLU A 133 -3.13 1.15 -3.75
CA GLU A 133 -3.53 2.31 -4.54
C GLU A 133 -2.33 2.97 -5.21
N SER A 134 -1.24 3.20 -4.46
CA SER A 134 0.00 3.73 -5.02
C SER A 134 0.56 2.83 -6.12
N TYR A 135 0.51 1.50 -5.94
CA TYR A 135 0.95 0.54 -6.94
C TYR A 135 0.09 0.58 -8.21
N THR A 136 -1.25 0.64 -8.09
CA THR A 136 -2.14 0.78 -9.26
C THR A 136 -1.96 2.11 -9.98
N ALA A 137 -1.74 3.21 -9.24
CA ALA A 137 -1.47 4.52 -9.82
C ALA A 137 -0.12 4.55 -10.56
N LEU A 138 0.92 3.92 -10.00
CA LEU A 138 2.21 3.74 -10.66
C LEU A 138 2.07 2.90 -11.92
N GLN A 139 1.38 1.75 -11.87
CA GLN A 139 1.13 0.93 -13.06
C GLN A 139 0.38 1.71 -14.15
N ALA A 140 -0.64 2.50 -13.79
CA ALA A 140 -1.36 3.32 -14.76
C ALA A 140 -0.47 4.42 -15.37
N LYS A 141 0.41 5.04 -14.59
CA LYS A 141 1.40 6.00 -15.09
C LYS A 141 2.45 5.33 -15.97
N THR A 142 2.94 4.15 -15.60
CA THR A 142 3.87 3.36 -16.43
C THR A 142 3.21 2.93 -17.73
N ALA A 143 1.98 2.42 -17.70
CA ALA A 143 1.24 2.01 -18.89
C ALA A 143 0.93 3.18 -19.83
N LYS A 144 0.57 4.35 -19.28
CA LYS A 144 0.41 5.59 -20.07
C LYS A 144 1.74 6.14 -20.57
N GLY A 145 2.80 6.04 -19.76
CA GLY A 145 4.16 6.42 -20.14
C GLY A 145 4.73 5.53 -21.23
N SER A 146 4.47 4.22 -21.20
CA SER A 146 4.87 3.28 -22.25
C SER A 146 4.02 3.40 -23.51
N GLY A 147 2.72 3.72 -23.39
CA GLY A 147 1.85 3.98 -24.53
C GLY A 147 2.18 5.30 -25.24
N ALA A 148 2.39 6.39 -24.50
CA ALA A 148 2.82 7.67 -25.05
C ALA A 148 4.26 7.59 -25.59
N SER A 149 5.16 6.92 -24.88
CA SER A 149 6.52 6.69 -25.36
C SER A 149 6.54 5.78 -26.59
N GLY A 150 5.59 4.85 -26.76
CA GLY A 150 5.49 3.99 -27.94
C GLY A 150 5.15 4.77 -29.21
N GLU A 151 4.08 5.58 -29.19
CA GLU A 151 3.71 6.42 -30.35
C GLU A 151 4.75 7.51 -30.63
N GLU A 152 5.31 8.12 -29.57
CA GLU A 152 6.32 9.17 -29.73
C GLU A 152 7.64 8.59 -30.26
N THR A 153 8.07 7.42 -29.79
CA THR A 153 9.27 6.74 -30.32
C THR A 153 9.08 6.24 -31.75
N GLU A 154 7.89 5.79 -32.13
CA GLU A 154 7.62 5.36 -33.51
C GLU A 154 7.63 6.57 -34.47
N LYS A 155 6.99 7.69 -34.09
CA LYS A 155 7.06 8.96 -34.83
C LYS A 155 8.49 9.48 -34.93
N LEU A 156 9.28 9.36 -33.86
CA LEU A 156 10.68 9.77 -33.85
C LEU A 156 11.51 8.90 -34.81
N ARG A 157 11.30 7.57 -34.83
CA ARG A 157 11.98 6.64 -35.75
C ARG A 157 11.65 6.93 -37.22
N LEU A 158 10.39 7.18 -37.54
CA LEU A 158 9.97 7.55 -38.91
C LEU A 158 10.63 8.87 -39.34
N ARG A 159 10.69 9.85 -38.44
CA ARG A 159 11.30 11.16 -38.75
C ARG A 159 12.81 11.07 -38.94
N VAL A 160 13.49 10.21 -38.18
CA VAL A 160 14.92 9.91 -38.39
C VAL A 160 15.15 9.28 -39.75
N GLN A 161 14.35 8.28 -40.16
CA GLN A 161 14.46 7.69 -41.50
C GLN A 161 14.21 8.69 -42.64
N GLU A 162 13.23 9.58 -42.47
CA GLU A 162 12.94 10.63 -43.46
C GLU A 162 14.11 11.61 -43.58
N LEU A 163 14.72 12.00 -42.46
CA LEU A 163 15.89 12.88 -42.44
C LEU A 163 17.10 12.21 -43.09
N GLU A 164 17.37 10.93 -42.80
CA GLU A 164 18.44 10.17 -43.43
C GLU A 164 18.22 10.00 -44.95
N ALA A 165 16.98 9.79 -45.40
CA ALA A 165 16.66 9.74 -46.82
C ALA A 165 16.92 11.08 -47.51
N LYS A 166 16.47 12.18 -46.91
CA LYS A 166 16.72 13.55 -47.41
C LYS A 166 18.20 13.88 -47.47
N GLU A 167 19.00 13.41 -46.51
CA GLU A 167 20.43 13.65 -46.49
C GLU A 167 21.16 12.88 -47.59
N ARG A 168 20.77 11.62 -47.86
CA ARG A 168 21.26 10.86 -49.02
C ARG A 168 20.91 11.49 -50.36
N ASP A 169 19.69 11.99 -50.50
CA ASP A 169 19.25 12.70 -51.70
C ASP A 169 20.03 14.00 -51.88
N PHE A 170 20.27 14.74 -50.78
CA PHE A 170 21.06 15.97 -50.79
C PHE A 170 22.53 15.71 -51.18
N GLU A 171 23.15 14.66 -50.64
CA GLU A 171 24.51 14.25 -51.05
C GLU A 171 24.56 13.86 -52.53
N THR A 172 23.54 13.17 -53.02
CA THR A 172 23.44 12.76 -54.42
C THR A 172 23.29 13.99 -55.32
N LEU A 173 22.41 14.93 -54.97
CA LEU A 173 22.28 16.21 -55.67
C LEU A 173 23.58 16.99 -55.68
N LYS A 174 24.30 17.03 -54.55
CA LYS A 174 25.59 17.73 -54.45
C LYS A 174 26.64 17.10 -55.36
N LYS A 175 26.69 15.76 -55.45
CA LYS A 175 27.57 15.04 -56.39
C LYS A 175 27.19 15.33 -57.84
N GLN A 176 25.91 15.29 -58.18
CA GLN A 176 25.41 15.60 -59.53
C GLN A 176 25.73 17.05 -59.92
N ALA A 177 25.49 18.01 -59.03
CA ALA A 177 25.79 19.42 -59.28
C ALA A 177 27.29 19.66 -59.48
N ASN A 178 28.15 19.03 -58.68
CA ASN A 178 29.60 19.12 -58.85
C ASN A 178 30.06 18.50 -60.18
N GLN A 179 29.55 17.32 -60.53
CA GLN A 179 29.84 16.67 -61.81
C GLN A 179 29.39 17.52 -63.00
N GLN A 180 28.19 18.10 -62.90
CA GLN A 180 27.65 18.98 -63.93
C GLN A 180 28.52 20.25 -64.07
N ASN A 181 28.96 20.84 -62.97
CA ASN A 181 29.85 22.00 -62.98
C ASN A 181 31.21 21.69 -63.61
N THR A 182 31.78 20.51 -63.32
CA THR A 182 33.03 20.07 -63.96
C THR A 182 32.87 19.84 -65.46
N GLU A 183 31.75 19.26 -65.91
CA GLU A 183 31.46 19.07 -67.33
C GLU A 183 31.21 20.42 -68.03
N TYR A 184 30.52 21.36 -67.41
CA TYR A 184 30.38 22.72 -67.93
C TYR A 184 31.74 23.41 -68.09
N GLY A 185 32.65 23.27 -67.11
CA GLY A 185 34.02 23.78 -67.21
C GLY A 185 34.79 23.16 -68.37
N ARG A 186 34.74 21.83 -68.51
CA ARG A 186 35.38 21.11 -69.62
C ARG A 186 34.82 21.54 -70.98
N LEU A 187 33.51 21.65 -71.09
CA LEU A 187 32.84 22.06 -72.33
C LEU A 187 33.14 23.53 -72.67
N ALA A 188 33.22 24.41 -71.67
CA ALA A 188 33.66 25.79 -71.86
C ALA A 188 35.11 25.86 -72.34
N ASP A 189 36.02 25.06 -71.77
CA ASP A 189 37.42 24.98 -72.22
C ASP A 189 37.53 24.41 -73.64
N GLU A 190 36.77 23.37 -73.98
CA GLU A 190 36.70 22.82 -75.34
C GLU A 190 36.12 23.83 -76.32
N HIS A 191 35.05 24.54 -75.94
CA HIS A 191 34.46 25.60 -76.76
C HIS A 191 35.44 26.74 -76.98
N ASN A 192 36.15 27.20 -75.93
CA ASN A 192 37.17 28.25 -76.03
C ASN A 192 38.35 27.82 -76.94
N LYS A 193 38.76 26.55 -76.88
CA LYS A 193 39.78 25.98 -77.78
C LYS A 193 39.29 25.92 -79.23
N ALA A 194 38.03 25.55 -79.47
CA ALA A 194 37.45 25.42 -80.81
C ALA A 194 37.10 26.77 -81.46
N THR A 195 36.69 27.78 -80.67
CA THR A 195 36.34 29.13 -81.17
C THR A 195 37.52 30.12 -81.16
N GLY A 196 38.72 29.71 -80.72
CA GLY A 196 39.96 30.48 -80.91
C GLY A 196 40.07 31.78 -80.09
N ALA A 197 39.23 31.99 -79.07
CA ALA A 197 39.27 33.17 -78.23
C ALA A 197 40.25 32.98 -77.05
N VAL A 198 41.56 33.02 -77.32
CA VAL A 198 42.58 33.14 -76.27
C VAL A 198 42.59 34.59 -75.76
N SER A 199 41.73 34.92 -74.80
CA SER A 199 41.83 36.20 -74.07
C SER A 199 43.00 36.12 -73.09
N ASN A 200 44.05 36.90 -73.37
CA ASN A 200 45.24 37.01 -72.55
C ASN A 200 45.01 38.05 -71.44
N LYS A 201 44.55 37.63 -70.26
CA LYS A 201 44.27 38.50 -69.08
C LYS A 201 45.50 39.20 -68.47
N ARG A 202 46.62 39.28 -69.17
CA ARG A 202 47.80 40.06 -68.78
C ARG A 202 47.89 41.40 -69.53
N VAL A 203 46.96 41.71 -70.44
CA VAL A 203 46.97 42.94 -71.25
C VAL A 203 45.60 43.65 -71.31
N ASP A 204 44.65 43.32 -70.43
CA ASP A 204 43.45 44.15 -70.17
C ASP A 204 43.39 44.51 -68.68
#